data_AF-J9RHJ8-F1
#
_entry.id   AF-J9RHJ8-F1
#
_cell.length_a   1.000
_cell.length_b   1.000
_cell.length_c   1.000
_cell.angle_alpha   90.00
_cell.angle_beta   90.00
_cell.angle_gamma   90.00
#
_symmetry.space_group_name_H-M   'P 1'
#
loop_
_entity.id
_entity.type
_entity.pdbx_description
1 polymer ?
#
loop_
_entity_poly.entity_id
_entity_poly.type
_entity_poly.pdbx_seq_one_letter_code
_entity_poly.pdbx_strand_id
1 'polypeptide(L)'
;MIHELKINERWYYHVRDLTKNVEIRVHDRDYQAGDTLLMTVPEKGWLRVERRITHVLPAGLADGIGHGYVALSLDDGGKLAEVEERARRAEASNAPLRGTITRLTREVRELRGAR
;
A
#
# COMPACT_ATOMS: atom_id res chain seq x y z
N MET A 1 7.49 -15.64 7.87
CA MET A 1 7.14 -15.28 9.27
C MET A 1 6.45 -13.92 9.30
N ILE A 2 5.68 -13.58 10.34
CA ILE A 2 5.09 -12.24 10.52
C ILE A 2 5.75 -11.57 11.73
N HIS A 3 6.29 -10.36 11.53
CA HIS A 3 6.93 -9.54 12.55
C HIS A 3 6.03 -8.36 12.91
N GLU A 4 5.56 -8.30 14.15
CA GLU A 4 4.77 -7.17 14.64
C GLU A 4 5.67 -6.06 15.16
N LEU A 5 5.59 -4.89 14.53
CA LEU A 5 6.50 -3.78 14.76
C LEU A 5 5.74 -2.49 15.02
N LYS A 6 6.31 -1.63 15.87
CA LYS A 6 5.87 -0.24 16.00
C LYS A 6 6.44 0.59 14.85
N ILE A 7 5.67 1.58 14.39
CA ILE A 7 6.12 2.60 13.43
C ILE A 7 5.66 3.98 13.89
N ASN A 8 6.49 5.00 13.68
CA ASN A 8 6.06 6.37 13.93
C ASN A 8 5.04 6.80 12.85
N GLU A 9 4.02 7.56 13.22
CA GLU A 9 2.97 8.01 12.31
C GLU A 9 3.49 8.72 11.05
N ARG A 10 4.57 9.51 11.15
CA ARG A 10 5.15 10.17 9.96
C ARG A 10 5.60 9.15 8.92
N TRP A 11 6.22 8.05 9.37
CA TRP A 11 6.74 7.01 8.49
C TRP A 11 5.65 6.07 8.02
N TYR A 12 4.60 5.88 8.83
CA TYR A 12 3.44 5.10 8.44
C TYR A 12 2.85 5.60 7.11
N TYR A 13 2.63 6.92 6.97
CA TYR A 13 2.09 7.47 5.72
C TYR A 13 3.03 7.23 4.53
N HIS A 14 4.35 7.41 4.71
CA HIS A 14 5.31 7.15 3.63
C HIS A 14 5.36 5.68 3.20
N VAL A 15 5.28 4.74 4.14
CA VAL A 15 5.23 3.30 3.83
C VAL A 15 3.89 2.92 3.21
N ARG A 16 2.79 3.47 3.71
CA ARG A 16 1.43 3.26 3.17
C ARG A 16 1.34 3.74 1.72
N ASP A 17 1.87 4.93 1.45
CA ASP A 17 1.81 5.60 0.15
C ASP A 17 2.95 5.17 -0.79
N LEU A 18 3.75 4.18 -0.40
CA LEU A 18 4.85 3.61 -1.20
C LEU A 18 5.94 4.62 -1.60
N THR A 19 6.06 5.72 -0.85
CA THR A 19 7.13 6.70 -0.99
C THR A 19 8.36 6.35 -0.14
N LYS A 20 8.21 5.42 0.82
CA LYS A 20 9.29 4.80 1.58
C LYS A 20 9.20 3.27 1.46
N ASN A 21 10.09 2.70 0.66
CA ASN A 21 10.13 1.26 0.37
C ASN A 21 11.33 0.55 1.02
N VAL A 22 11.98 1.19 2.00
CA VAL A 22 13.07 0.59 2.79
C VAL A 22 12.84 0.90 4.26
N GLU A 23 12.95 -0.10 5.12
CA GLU A 23 12.89 0.03 6.58
C GLU A 23 14.23 -0.29 7.23
N ILE A 24 14.69 0.58 8.14
CA ILE A 24 15.94 0.36 8.89
C ILE A 24 15.58 -0.14 10.28
N ARG A 25 16.13 -1.29 10.68
CA ARG A 25 15.87 -1.92 11.99
C ARG A 25 17.15 -2.45 12.60
N VAL A 26 17.13 -2.66 13.92
CA VAL A 26 18.12 -3.51 14.59
C VAL A 26 17.95 -4.92 14.04
N HIS A 27 19.04 -5.61 13.76
CA HIS A 27 19.02 -6.97 13.21
C HIS A 27 18.84 -8.02 14.33
N ASP A 28 17.74 -7.94 15.07
CA ASP A 28 17.45 -8.69 16.30
C ASP A 28 16.42 -9.83 16.15
N ARG A 29 15.80 -9.95 14.98
CA ARG A 29 14.68 -10.89 14.72
C ARG A 29 14.92 -11.86 13.57
N ASP A 30 16.16 -11.95 13.09
CA ASP A 30 16.52 -12.80 11.95
C ASP A 30 15.58 -12.58 10.74
N TYR A 31 15.49 -11.33 10.27
CA TYR A 31 14.59 -10.99 9.16
C TYR A 31 15.01 -11.73 7.89
N GLN A 32 14.04 -12.36 7.23
CA GLN A 32 14.28 -13.08 5.99
C GLN A 32 13.49 -12.47 4.83
N ALA A 33 14.01 -12.61 3.61
CA ALA A 33 13.24 -12.32 2.41
C ALA A 33 12.00 -13.23 2.37
N GLY A 34 10.85 -12.64 2.05
CA GLY A 34 9.55 -13.31 2.07
C GLY A 34 8.76 -13.13 3.36
N ASP A 35 9.38 -12.66 4.46
CA ASP A 35 8.69 -12.32 5.70
C ASP A 35 7.77 -11.11 5.54
N THR A 36 6.81 -10.99 6.46
CA THR A 36 5.86 -9.88 6.53
C THR A 36 6.15 -9.01 7.73
N LEU A 37 6.23 -7.70 7.53
CA LEU A 37 6.20 -6.70 8.59
C LEU A 37 4.77 -6.19 8.76
N LEU A 38 4.21 -6.39 9.94
CA LEU A 38 2.97 -5.74 10.38
C LEU A 38 3.33 -4.54 11.24
N MET A 39 3.30 -3.35 10.65
CA MET A 39 3.72 -2.10 11.30
C MET A 39 2.53 -1.30 11.79
N THR A 40 2.46 -1.05 13.09
CA THR A 40 1.34 -0.37 13.76
C THR A 40 1.80 0.91 14.44
N VAL A 41 1.04 2.00 14.27
CA VAL A 41 1.28 3.25 14.99
C VAL A 41 0.87 3.07 16.46
N PRO A 42 1.77 3.31 17.44
CA PRO A 42 1.41 3.25 18.86
C PRO A 42 0.21 4.16 19.17
N GLU A 43 -0.68 3.72 20.07
CA GLU A 43 -1.90 4.44 20.50
C GLU A 43 -2.98 4.62 19.41
N LYS A 44 -2.64 4.37 18.13
CA LYS A 44 -3.54 4.40 16.99
C LYS A 44 -3.56 3.04 16.29
N GLY A 45 -3.98 1.99 17.00
CA GLY A 45 -3.91 0.60 16.52
C GLY A 45 -4.62 0.33 15.18
N TRP A 46 -5.53 1.20 14.75
CA TRP A 46 -6.17 1.14 13.43
C TRP A 46 -5.27 1.61 12.29
N LEU A 47 -4.24 2.42 12.57
CA LEU A 47 -3.20 2.79 11.62
C LEU A 47 -2.14 1.70 11.59
N ARG A 48 -2.36 0.72 10.71
CA ARG A 48 -1.45 -0.40 10.49
C ARG A 48 -1.20 -0.60 9.01
N VAL A 49 0.03 -0.94 8.65
CA VAL A 49 0.44 -1.23 7.28
C VAL A 49 1.21 -2.53 7.25
N GLU A 50 0.89 -3.37 6.27
CA GLU A 50 1.51 -4.66 6.04
C GLU A 50 2.43 -4.57 4.81
N ARG A 51 3.67 -5.02 4.94
CA ARG A 51 4.63 -5.06 3.84
C ARG A 51 5.42 -6.36 3.85
N ARG A 52 5.76 -6.86 2.67
CA ARG A 52 6.62 -8.02 2.50
C ARG A 52 8.07 -7.57 2.36
N ILE A 53 8.97 -8.28 3.03
CA ILE A 53 10.41 -8.08 2.86
C ILE A 53 10.83 -8.74 1.55
N THR A 54 11.44 -7.99 0.65
CA THR A 54 11.98 -8.53 -0.62
C THR A 54 13.49 -8.74 -0.56
N HIS A 55 14.19 -7.88 0.19
CA HIS A 55 15.64 -7.94 0.34
C HIS A 55 16.03 -7.59 1.78
N VAL A 56 17.10 -8.23 2.24
CA VAL A 56 17.69 -8.01 3.56
C VAL A 56 19.14 -7.61 3.34
N LEU A 57 19.51 -6.40 3.77
CA LEU A 57 20.86 -5.85 3.62
C LEU A 57 21.44 -5.54 5.02
N PRO A 58 22.18 -6.48 5.62
CA PRO A 58 22.85 -6.27 6.90
C PRO A 58 23.97 -5.24 6.80
N ALA A 59 24.30 -4.59 7.91
CA ALA A 59 25.37 -3.59 7.97
C ALA A 59 26.75 -4.08 7.48
N GLY A 60 27.04 -5.38 7.59
CA GLY A 60 28.31 -5.95 7.11
C GLY A 60 28.44 -6.05 5.59
N LEU A 61 27.35 -5.83 4.83
CA LEU A 61 27.32 -5.95 3.37
C LEU A 61 27.21 -4.62 2.64
N ALA A 62 27.03 -3.49 3.35
CA ALA A 62 26.89 -2.18 2.73
C ALA A 62 27.35 -1.05 3.66
N ASP A 63 28.07 -0.10 3.07
CA ASP A 63 28.45 1.12 3.76
C ASP A 63 27.22 1.98 4.11
N GLY A 64 27.32 2.75 5.20
CA GLY A 64 26.29 3.71 5.61
C GLY A 64 25.17 3.11 6.48
N ILE A 65 25.19 1.81 6.76
CA ILE A 65 24.31 1.18 7.75
C ILE A 65 25.10 0.99 9.05
N GLY A 66 24.56 1.47 10.16
CA GLY A 66 25.21 1.34 11.48
C GLY A 66 25.36 -0.14 11.89
N HIS A 67 26.43 -0.47 12.61
CA HIS A 67 26.66 -1.82 13.11
C HIS A 67 25.45 -2.36 13.90
N GLY A 68 25.05 -3.61 13.63
CA GLY A 68 23.89 -4.24 14.25
C GLY A 68 22.53 -3.81 13.67
N TYR A 69 22.52 -2.95 12.65
CA TYR A 69 21.31 -2.62 11.89
C TYR A 69 21.23 -3.40 10.56
N VAL A 70 20.04 -3.37 9.99
CA VAL A 70 19.69 -3.98 8.70
C VAL A 70 18.75 -3.04 7.95
N ALA A 71 18.93 -2.98 6.63
CA ALA A 71 17.97 -2.36 5.72
C ALA A 71 17.10 -3.44 5.08
N LEU A 72 15.78 -3.23 5.12
CA LEU A 72 14.77 -4.17 4.63
C LEU A 72 14.02 -3.51 3.47
N SER A 73 14.15 -4.04 2.26
CA SER A 73 13.34 -3.60 1.13
C SER A 73 11.91 -4.09 1.29
N LEU A 74 10.94 -3.21 1.08
CA LEU A 74 9.53 -3.45 1.31
C LEU A 74 8.76 -3.47 0.00
N ASP A 75 7.85 -4.43 -0.11
CA ASP A 75 6.88 -4.55 -1.18
C ASP A 75 5.46 -4.61 -0.59
N ASP A 76 4.47 -4.18 -1.36
CA ASP A 76 3.07 -4.21 -0.93
C ASP A 76 2.37 -5.55 -1.20
N GLY A 77 3.10 -6.53 -1.75
CA GLY A 77 2.61 -7.84 -2.12
C GLY A 77 1.84 -7.85 -3.43
N GLY A 78 2.00 -6.82 -4.28
CA GLY A 78 1.23 -6.66 -5.52
C GLY A 78 -0.17 -6.08 -5.30
N LYS A 79 -0.51 -5.65 -4.08
CA LYS A 79 -1.84 -5.13 -3.73
C LYS A 79 -2.21 -3.90 -4.58
N LEU A 80 -1.27 -3.00 -4.86
CA LEU A 80 -1.50 -1.84 -5.72
C LEU A 80 -1.80 -2.27 -7.16
N ALA A 81 -1.00 -3.19 -7.71
CA ALA A 81 -1.20 -3.70 -9.06
C ALA A 81 -2.56 -4.38 -9.22
N GLU A 82 -3.01 -5.15 -8.22
CA GLU A 82 -4.35 -5.75 -8.19
C GLU A 82 -5.47 -4.71 -8.15
N VAL A 83 -5.30 -3.64 -7.37
CA VAL A 83 -6.26 -2.54 -7.28
C VAL A 83 -6.36 -1.81 -8.61
N GLU A 84 -5.24 -1.50 -9.25
CA GLU A 84 -5.20 -0.84 -10.57
C GLU A 84 -5.83 -1.70 -11.67
N GLU A 85 -5.56 -3.00 -11.67
CA GLU A 85 -6.18 -3.94 -12.61
C GLU A 85 -7.70 -4.02 -12.39
N ARG A 86 -8.16 -4.07 -11.13
CA ARG A 86 -9.59 -4.05 -10.80
C ARG A 86 -10.24 -2.74 -11.25
N ALA A 87 -9.58 -1.60 -11.03
CA ALA A 87 -10.07 -0.29 -11.45
C ALA A 87 -10.22 -0.22 -12.98
N ARG A 88 -9.22 -0.69 -13.73
CA ARG A 88 -9.28 -0.77 -15.20
C ARG A 88 -10.42 -1.65 -15.70
N ARG A 89 -10.63 -2.82 -15.10
CA ARG A 89 -11.75 -3.72 -15.44
C ARG A 89 -13.11 -3.07 -15.16
N ALA A 90 -13.25 -2.42 -14.01
CA ALA A 90 -14.48 -1.72 -13.64
C ALA A 90 -14.77 -0.54 -14.58
N GLU A 91 -13.74 0.19 -15.00
CA GLU A 91 -13.89 1.28 -15.96
C GLU A 91 -14.33 0.75 -17.33
N ALA A 92 -13.69 -0.32 -17.82
CA ALA A 92 -14.08 -0.98 -19.07
C ALA A 92 -15.53 -1.49 -19.03
N SER A 93 -15.96 -2.12 -17.92
CA SER A 93 -17.33 -2.62 -17.79
C SER A 93 -18.36 -1.51 -17.65
N ASN A 94 -18.00 -0.38 -17.03
CA ASN A 94 -18.92 0.73 -16.79
C ASN A 94 -18.99 1.73 -17.97
N ALA A 95 -18.03 1.70 -18.91
CA ALA A 95 -17.99 2.63 -20.03
C ALA A 95 -19.28 2.64 -20.87
N PRO A 96 -19.91 1.50 -21.23
CA PRO A 96 -21.18 1.50 -21.96
C PRO A 96 -22.35 2.07 -21.15
N LEU A 97 -22.37 1.82 -19.83
CA LEU A 97 -23.42 2.28 -18.93
C LEU A 97 -23.42 3.80 -18.78
N ARG A 98 -22.26 4.45 -18.89
CA ARG A 98 -22.16 5.92 -18.83
C ARG A 98 -23.01 6.58 -19.90
N GLY A 99 -22.96 6.09 -21.15
CA GLY A 99 -23.77 6.62 -22.25
C GLY A 99 -25.27 6.44 -22.01
N THR A 100 -25.67 5.28 -21.49
CA THR A 100 -27.07 5.00 -21.13
C THR A 100 -27.56 5.92 -20.01
N ILE A 101 -26.75 6.11 -18.95
CA ILE A 101 -27.08 7.00 -17.84
C ILE A 101 -27.21 8.45 -18.33
N THR A 102 -26.29 8.94 -19.16
CA THR A 102 -26.37 10.30 -19.72
C THR A 102 -27.65 10.49 -20.54
N ARG A 103 -28.01 9.52 -21.40
CA ARG A 103 -29.25 9.57 -22.20
C ARG A 103 -30.49 9.61 -21.30
N LEU A 104 -30.60 8.67 -20.36
CA LEU A 104 -31.75 8.59 -19.44
C LEU A 104 -31.86 9.84 -18.56
N THR A 105 -30.74 10.40 -18.12
CA THR A 105 -30.72 11.63 -17.31
C THR A 105 -31.27 12.82 -18.10
N ARG A 106 -30.94 12.91 -19.40
CA ARG A 106 -31.49 13.92 -20.30
C ARG A 106 -33.00 13.75 -20.49
N GLU A 107 -33.46 12.54 -20.78
CA GLU A 107 -34.88 12.22 -20.97
C GLU A 107 -35.71 12.57 -19.73
N VAL A 108 -35.23 12.23 -18.53
CA VAL A 108 -35.90 12.58 -17.26
C VAL A 108 -35.96 14.10 -17.06
N ARG A 109 -34.90 14.84 -17.42
CA ARG A 109 -34.87 16.31 -17.30
C ARG A 109 -35.84 16.98 -18.25
N GLU A 110 -35.91 16.51 -19.50
CA GLU A 110 -36.87 17.00 -20.50
C GLU A 110 -38.32 16.72 -20.06
N LEU A 111 -38.61 15.52 -19.54
CA LEU A 111 -39.93 15.16 -19.00
C LEU A 111 -40.34 15.99 -17.76
N ARG A 112 -39.38 16.40 -16.93
CA ARG A 112 -39.64 17.22 -15.73
C ARG A 112 -39.77 18.72 -16.03
N GLY A 113 -39.13 19.21 -17.09
CA GLY A 113 -39.23 20.61 -17.52
C GLY A 113 -40.43 20.91 -18.43
N ALA A 114 -41.08 19.88 -18.97
CA ALA A 114 -42.29 19.98 -19.78
C ALA A 114 -43.58 20.04 -18.95
N ARG A 115 -43.48 20.22 -17.63
CA ARG A 115 -44.58 20.25 -16.66
C ARG A 115 -44.57 21.58 -15.92
#